data_AF-A0A8I1S843-F1
#
_entry.id   AF-A0A8I1S843-F1
#
_cell.length_a   1.000
_cell.length_b   1.000
_cell.length_c   1.000
_cell.angle_alpha   90.00
_cell.angle_beta   90.00
_cell.angle_gamma   90.00
#
_symmetry.space_group_name_H-M   'P 1'
#
loop_
_entity.id
_entity.type
_entity.pdbx_description
1 polymer ?
#
loop_
_entity_poly.entity_id
_entity_poly.type
_entity_poly.pdbx_seq_one_letter_code
_entity_poly.pdbx_strand_id
1 'polypeptide(L)'
;MTAAHISSEQRHHRGAGARRNVTLALPIDLLKRARVVAAQQDTSLTSLVEEYLTGLVQREEDYDRVWAEEFRQLEQDSGMRIGEITWTRDDLHDRSL
;
A
#
# COMPACT_ATOMS: atom_id res chain seq x y z
N MET A 1 -3.51 42.97 -33.46
CA MET A 1 -2.81 42.95 -32.16
C MET A 1 -3.51 41.93 -31.27
N THR A 2 -2.81 40.85 -30.99
CA THR A 2 -3.26 39.63 -30.31
C THR A 2 -2.88 39.69 -28.83
N ALA A 3 -3.84 39.44 -27.93
CA ALA A 3 -3.71 38.95 -26.54
C ALA A 3 -5.05 39.24 -25.85
N ALA A 4 -5.61 38.44 -24.95
CA ALA A 4 -5.01 37.41 -24.13
C ALA A 4 -5.91 36.17 -24.09
N HIS A 5 -5.21 35.05 -24.27
CA HIS A 5 -5.60 33.70 -23.94
C HIS A 5 -5.80 33.57 -22.41
N ILE A 6 -6.85 32.83 -22.04
CA ILE A 6 -6.92 31.93 -20.87
C ILE A 6 -6.86 32.57 -19.47
N SER A 7 -7.99 32.55 -18.78
CA SER A 7 -8.02 32.28 -17.34
C SER A 7 -9.18 31.32 -17.05
N SER A 8 -9.02 30.08 -17.50
CA SER A 8 -9.83 28.95 -17.07
C SER A 8 -9.13 28.27 -15.88
N GLU A 9 -9.23 28.87 -14.69
CA GLU A 9 -8.82 28.21 -13.45
C GLU A 9 -9.90 27.20 -13.04
N GLN A 10 -9.80 26.03 -13.66
CA GLN A 10 -9.77 24.72 -13.00
C GLN A 10 -10.61 24.63 -11.73
N ARG A 11 -11.93 24.49 -11.88
CA ARG A 11 -12.74 23.83 -10.85
C ARG A 11 -12.25 22.39 -10.76
N HIS A 12 -11.62 22.03 -9.65
CA HIS A 12 -11.24 20.66 -9.35
C HIS A 12 -12.44 19.71 -9.58
N HIS A 13 -12.40 18.99 -10.69
CA HIS A 13 -13.23 17.83 -10.94
C HIS A 13 -12.85 16.74 -9.92
N ARG A 14 -13.57 16.66 -8.79
CA ARG A 14 -13.57 15.42 -7.99
C ARG A 14 -14.43 14.40 -8.73
N GLY A 15 -13.77 13.47 -9.45
CA GLY A 15 -14.41 12.24 -9.89
C GLY A 15 -14.97 11.49 -8.69
N ALA A 16 -16.29 11.39 -8.59
CA ALA A 16 -16.95 10.74 -7.47
C ALA A 16 -16.90 9.23 -7.65
N GLY A 17 -15.80 8.60 -7.24
CA GLY A 17 -15.84 7.20 -6.80
C GLY A 17 -16.88 7.06 -5.67
N ALA A 18 -17.55 5.91 -5.59
CA ALA A 18 -18.59 5.68 -4.59
C ALA A 18 -18.00 5.79 -3.17
N ARG A 19 -18.29 6.90 -2.47
CA ARG A 19 -17.89 7.10 -1.07
C ARG A 19 -18.93 6.53 -0.13
N ARG A 20 -18.49 5.81 0.90
CA ARG A 20 -19.34 5.27 1.96
C ARG A 20 -18.99 5.95 3.29
N ASN A 21 -20.01 6.46 3.96
CA ASN A 21 -19.83 7.06 5.29
C ASN A 21 -19.69 5.96 6.34
N VAL A 22 -18.77 6.14 7.27
CA VAL A 22 -18.52 5.25 8.41
C VAL A 22 -18.59 6.08 9.69
N THR A 23 -19.26 5.55 10.72
CA THR A 23 -19.31 6.15 12.06
C THR A 23 -18.33 5.43 12.96
N LEU A 24 -17.41 6.17 13.58
CA LEU A 24 -16.39 5.61 14.48
C LEU A 24 -16.59 6.15 15.90
N ALA A 25 -16.60 5.25 16.88
CA ALA A 25 -16.51 5.61 18.28
C ALA A 25 -15.02 5.70 18.66
N LEU A 26 -14.54 6.91 18.98
CA LEU A 26 -13.14 7.17 19.32
C LEU A 26 -13.04 7.85 20.69
N PRO A 27 -11.97 7.60 21.47
CA PRO A 27 -11.71 8.36 22.68
C PRO A 27 -11.66 9.86 22.39
N ILE A 28 -12.32 10.67 23.21
CA ILE A 28 -12.46 12.11 22.97
C ILE A 28 -11.10 12.82 22.88
N ASP A 29 -10.13 12.39 23.68
CA ASP A 29 -8.79 12.98 23.69
C ASP A 29 -7.96 12.61 22.46
N LEU A 30 -8.24 11.44 21.85
CA LEU A 30 -7.64 11.06 20.57
C LEU A 30 -8.19 11.95 19.45
N LEU A 31 -9.52 12.10 19.39
CA LEU A 31 -10.18 12.94 18.38
C LEU A 31 -9.70 14.39 18.44
N LYS A 32 -9.54 14.96 19.64
CA LYS A 32 -9.02 16.32 19.83
C LYS A 32 -7.59 16.45 19.28
N ARG A 33 -6.69 15.53 19.63
CA ARG A 33 -5.30 15.54 19.16
C ARG A 33 -5.22 15.37 17.64
N ALA A 34 -5.99 14.45 17.08
CA ALA A 34 -6.02 14.22 15.63
C ALA A 34 -6.47 15.47 14.86
N ARG A 35 -7.45 16.23 15.38
CA ARG A 35 -7.87 17.50 14.76
C ARG A 35 -6.79 18.59 14.83
N VAL A 36 -6.04 18.66 15.92
CA VAL A 36 -4.90 19.58 16.02
C VAL A 36 -3.84 19.23 14.97
N VAL A 37 -3.50 17.95 14.82
CA VAL A 37 -2.57 17.48 13.79
C VAL A 37 -3.07 17.82 12.39
N ALA A 38 -4.35 17.58 12.11
CA ALA A 38 -4.95 17.92 10.82
C ALA A 38 -4.81 19.42 10.51
N ALA A 39 -5.13 20.27 11.49
CA ALA A 39 -5.01 21.72 11.35
C ALA A 39 -3.55 22.17 11.16
N GLN A 40 -2.59 21.55 11.85
CA GLN A 40 -1.16 21.84 11.68
C GLN A 40 -0.62 21.47 10.30
N GLN A 41 -1.25 20.51 9.62
CA GLN A 41 -0.88 20.06 8.28
C GLN A 41 -1.77 20.67 7.17
N ASP A 42 -2.56 21.70 7.49
CA ASP A 42 -3.53 22.32 6.57
C ASP A 42 -4.47 21.31 5.88
N THR A 43 -4.83 20.24 6.60
CA THR A 43 -5.66 19.14 6.10
C THR A 43 -6.88 18.88 6.98
N SER A 44 -7.74 17.97 6.54
CA SER A 44 -8.94 17.56 7.28
C SER A 44 -8.74 16.26 8.04
N LEU A 45 -9.53 16.03 9.08
CA LEU A 45 -9.52 14.74 9.79
C LEU A 45 -9.88 13.58 8.85
N THR A 46 -10.84 13.78 7.95
CA THR A 46 -11.21 12.77 6.94
C THR A 46 -10.02 12.43 6.06
N SER A 47 -9.27 13.44 5.60
CA SER A 47 -8.09 13.26 4.77
C SER A 47 -6.98 12.51 5.52
N LEU A 48 -6.73 12.81 6.79
CA LEU A 48 -5.79 12.03 7.61
C LEU A 48 -6.20 10.55 7.71
N VAL A 49 -7.49 10.28 7.89
CA VAL A 49 -8.00 8.91 7.98
C VAL A 49 -7.89 8.20 6.63
N GLU A 50 -8.25 8.88 5.53
CA GLU A 50 -8.10 8.37 4.16
C GLU A 50 -6.64 8.02 3.86
N GLU A 51 -5.70 8.91 4.16
CA GLU A 51 -4.27 8.69 3.95
C GLU A 51 -3.75 7.50 4.77
N TYR A 52 -4.09 7.44 6.06
CA TYR A 52 -3.68 6.33 6.93
C TYR A 52 -4.23 4.98 6.45
N LEU A 53 -5.51 4.92 6.08
CA LEU A 53 -6.13 3.69 5.58
C LEU A 53 -5.57 3.30 4.20
N THR A 54 -5.31 4.27 3.34
CA THR A 54 -4.67 4.03 2.03
C THR A 54 -3.28 3.43 2.22
N GLY A 55 -2.45 4.03 3.08
CA GLY A 55 -1.13 3.49 3.38
C GLY A 55 -1.15 2.15 4.12
N LEU A 56 -2.22 1.84 4.86
CA LEU A 56 -2.42 0.52 5.45
C LEU A 56 -2.71 -0.53 4.37
N VAL A 57 -3.64 -0.24 3.45
CA VAL A 57 -4.01 -1.14 2.35
C VAL A 57 -2.85 -1.33 1.37
N GLN A 58 -2.16 -0.25 0.99
CA GLN A 58 -1.02 -0.32 0.09
C GLN A 58 0.10 -1.21 0.64
N ARG A 59 0.39 -1.16 1.94
CA ARG A 59 1.40 -2.05 2.53
C ARG A 59 1.01 -3.52 2.46
N GLU A 60 -0.28 -3.84 2.59
CA GLU A 60 -0.80 -5.19 2.45
C GLU A 60 -0.74 -5.65 0.98
N GLU A 61 -1.23 -4.83 0.06
CA GLU A 61 -1.25 -5.12 -1.38
C GLU A 61 0.16 -5.21 -1.97
N ASP A 62 1.08 -4.36 -1.52
CA ASP A 62 2.47 -4.38 -1.92
C ASP A 62 3.16 -5.64 -1.41
N TYR A 63 2.87 -6.10 -0.19
CA TYR A 63 3.41 -7.36 0.32
C TYR A 63 2.96 -8.54 -0.54
N ASP A 64 1.66 -8.66 -0.81
CA ASP A 64 1.12 -9.76 -1.62
C ASP A 64 1.59 -9.69 -3.08
N ARG A 65 1.67 -8.48 -3.65
CA ARG A 65 2.14 -8.26 -5.02
C ARG A 65 3.62 -8.55 -5.16
N VAL A 66 4.46 -8.02 -4.26
CA VAL A 66 5.92 -8.28 -4.25
C VAL A 66 6.17 -9.76 -4.02
N TRP A 67 5.48 -10.39 -3.07
CA TRP A 67 5.60 -11.83 -2.85
C TRP A 67 5.22 -12.63 -4.10
N ALA A 68 4.09 -12.32 -4.74
CA ALA A 68 3.66 -13.01 -5.95
C ALA A 68 4.58 -12.77 -7.15
N GLU A 69 5.19 -11.59 -7.25
CA GLU A 69 6.15 -11.26 -8.29
C GLU A 69 7.49 -11.96 -8.08
N GLU A 70 8.03 -11.94 -6.86
CA GLU A 70 9.23 -12.69 -6.48
C GLU A 70 9.03 -14.20 -6.67
N PHE A 71 7.88 -14.74 -6.25
CA PHE A 71 7.57 -16.16 -6.44
C PHE A 71 7.47 -16.52 -7.94
N ARG A 72 6.85 -15.67 -8.75
CA ARG A 72 6.78 -15.86 -10.20
C ARG A 72 8.18 -15.80 -10.85
N GLN A 73 9.03 -14.88 -10.43
CA GLN A 73 10.42 -14.81 -10.91
C GLN A 73 11.21 -16.06 -10.49
N LEU A 74 11.01 -16.56 -9.26
CA LEU A 74 11.58 -17.83 -8.82
C LEU A 74 11.06 -19.01 -9.66
N GLU A 75 9.79 -19.06 -10.03
CA GLU A 75 9.26 -20.13 -10.90
C GLU A 75 9.77 -20.03 -12.35
N GLN A 76 9.91 -18.81 -12.88
CA GLN A 76 10.17 -18.58 -14.31
C GLN A 76 11.67 -18.52 -14.64
N ASP A 77 12.49 -17.88 -13.80
CA ASP A 77 13.86 -17.48 -14.16
C ASP A 77 14.95 -18.19 -13.35
N SER A 78 14.61 -18.91 -12.28
CA SER A 78 15.64 -19.54 -11.42
C SER A 78 16.28 -20.78 -12.04
N GLY A 79 15.70 -21.37 -13.08
CA GLY A 79 16.09 -22.68 -13.61
C GLY A 79 15.99 -23.80 -12.56
N MET A 80 15.34 -23.53 -11.41
CA MET A 80 15.24 -24.44 -10.28
C MET A 80 14.37 -25.63 -10.66
N ARG A 81 14.98 -26.81 -10.68
CA ARG A 81 14.27 -28.08 -10.82
C ARG A 81 14.22 -28.74 -9.46
N ILE A 82 13.03 -28.82 -8.87
CA ILE A 82 12.82 -29.64 -7.68
C ILE A 82 12.81 -31.10 -8.16
N GLY A 83 13.95 -31.78 -7.96
CA GLY A 83 14.05 -33.23 -8.17
C GLY A 83 13.36 -34.00 -7.05
N GLU A 84 13.11 -35.28 -7.29
CA GLU A 84 12.62 -36.17 -6.23
C GLU A 84 13.64 -36.20 -5.08
N ILE A 85 13.16 -36.05 -3.84
CA ILE A 85 14.02 -36.13 -2.65
C ILE A 85 14.38 -37.60 -2.46
N THR A 86 15.58 -37.98 -2.90
CA THR A 86 16.09 -39.37 -2.85
C THR A 86 17.04 -39.62 -1.69
N TRP A 87 17.39 -38.58 -0.93
CA TRP A 87 18.32 -38.65 0.20
C TRP A 87 17.58 -38.75 1.54
N THR A 88 18.16 -39.50 2.46
CA THR A 88 17.74 -39.56 3.86
C THR A 88 18.45 -38.47 4.67
N ARG A 89 17.98 -38.22 5.90
CA ARG A 89 18.58 -37.19 6.77
C ARG A 89 20.06 -37.46 7.07
N ASP A 90 20.43 -38.73 7.18
CA ASP A 90 21.81 -39.14 7.48
C ASP A 90 22.73 -38.92 6.26
N ASP A 91 22.22 -39.07 5.03
CA ASP A 91 22.97 -38.81 3.79
C ASP A 91 23.38 -37.34 3.63
N LEU A 92 22.61 -36.40 4.20
CA LEU A 92 22.90 -34.96 4.12
C LEU A 92 24.02 -34.50 5.08
N HIS A 93 24.33 -35.32 6.09
CA HIS A 93 25.34 -35.02 7.10
C HIS A 93 26.71 -35.64 6.79
N ASP A 94 26.83 -36.43 5.73
CA ASP A 94 28.11 -36.99 5.29
C ASP A 94 28.94 -35.91 4.55
N ARG A 95 29.67 -35.11 5.33
CA ARG A 95 30.77 -34.31 4.78
C ARG A 95 31.93 -35.26 4.50
N SER A 96 31.94 -35.88 3.33
CA SER A 96 33.14 -36.54 2.82
C SER A 96 34.24 -35.49 2.64
N LEU A 97 35.32 -35.65 3.41
CA LEU A 97 36.65 -35.09 3.12
C LEU A 97 37.45 -36.13 2.34
#